data_AF-A0A3M1CCJ4-F1
#
_entry.id   AF-A0A3M1CCJ4-F1
#
_cell.length_a   1.000
_cell.length_b   1.000
_cell.length_c   1.000
_cell.angle_alpha   90.00
_cell.angle_beta   90.00
_cell.angle_gamma   90.00
#
_symmetry.space_group_name_H-M   'P 1'
#
loop_
_entity.id
_entity.type
_entity.pdbx_description
1 polymer ?
#
loop_
_entity_poly.entity_id
_entity_poly.type
_entity_poly.pdbx_seq_one_letter_code
_entity_poly.pdbx_strand_id
1 'polypeptide(L)'
;MGADQRDTAAGAPAPRRLFVYNGGLWANRRVRRILTLAGWAPRLGLPAEGDCVGVWGHSSTAWRGERIAARRGARLVRIEDAFLRSLRTGRAGEPPMGLLIDETGVHYDPSRPSDLETLLATHPLDETALIARARGAIDLMTRGHVSKYNAFTAEAPLPEPPYVLVIDQTRGDASIVHGGADEATFRDMLAAAEIEHPGMPIVVKTHPETAAGHRPGHFGPEVESPRVRRVTAPLDPWRLLEGAVAVYTVSSGMGFEAILAGHRPRVFGGPWYAGWGLTEDERAFPRRGRRLTRAQIFAGAMVLYPTWYDPAHDALCGVEQVITMLEARARAFREDRVGYVAAGMRLWKRRPLAAFFGSERRMLFREGPAAVKVARATGRRLMVWAGHEASLGDTGAEPVLRVEDGFLRSRGLGAALTPPLSLVLDDLGIYYDPTRESRLERLIAASVRLPEGARARAER
;
A
#
# COMPACT_ATOMS: atom_id res chain seq x y z
N MET A 1 30.58 -23.82 5.58
CA MET A 1 31.88 -23.47 6.21
C MET A 1 32.12 -22.00 5.92
N GLY A 2 32.20 -21.07 6.87
CA GLY A 2 32.00 -21.12 8.31
C GLY A 2 31.09 -19.94 8.73
N ALA A 3 30.24 -20.19 9.72
CA ALA A 3 29.46 -19.16 10.38
C ALA A 3 30.40 -18.32 11.24
N ASP A 4 30.51 -17.02 10.98
CA ASP A 4 31.03 -16.07 11.97
C ASP A 4 29.84 -15.58 12.80
N GLN A 5 29.42 -16.42 13.74
CA GLN A 5 28.72 -15.98 14.92
C GLN A 5 29.75 -15.37 15.85
N ARG A 6 29.95 -14.06 15.77
CA ARG A 6 30.56 -13.28 16.84
C ARG A 6 29.75 -12.02 17.11
N ASP A 7 29.21 -12.03 18.32
CA ASP A 7 29.04 -10.86 19.19
C ASP A 7 28.02 -9.79 18.81
N THR A 8 26.77 -10.02 19.22
CA THR A 8 25.83 -8.92 19.54
C THR A 8 25.15 -9.18 20.88
N ALA A 9 25.92 -9.16 21.95
CA ALA A 9 25.40 -9.02 23.31
C ALA A 9 26.18 -7.93 24.07
N ALA A 10 26.32 -6.76 23.45
CA ALA A 10 26.79 -5.53 24.09
C ALA A 10 25.83 -4.37 23.77
N GLY A 11 24.98 -4.04 24.74
CA GLY A 11 24.33 -2.72 24.89
C GLY A 11 23.36 -2.27 23.80
N ALA A 12 22.20 -2.92 23.67
CA ALA A 12 21.07 -2.23 23.02
C ALA A 12 20.74 -0.98 23.86
N PRO A 13 20.74 0.24 23.29
CA PRO A 13 20.43 1.45 24.04
C PRO A 13 19.04 1.34 24.67
N ALA A 14 18.91 1.84 25.89
CA ALA A 14 17.64 1.79 26.61
C ALA A 14 16.53 2.43 25.76
N PRO A 15 15.31 1.85 25.72
CA PRO A 15 14.24 2.35 24.88
C PRO A 15 13.85 3.78 25.28
N ARG A 16 13.73 4.65 24.28
CA ARG A 16 13.48 6.08 24.45
C ARG A 16 12.04 6.33 24.86
N ARG A 17 11.81 6.93 26.04
CA ARG A 17 10.45 7.18 26.54
C ARG A 17 9.74 8.19 25.64
N LEU A 18 8.54 7.82 25.18
CA LEU A 18 7.72 8.60 24.26
C LEU A 18 6.32 8.82 24.86
N PHE A 19 6.06 10.00 25.39
CA PHE A 19 4.78 10.33 26.01
C PHE A 19 3.76 10.73 24.93
N VAL A 20 2.61 10.05 24.89
CA VAL A 20 1.60 10.24 23.85
C VAL A 20 0.29 10.77 24.44
N TYR A 21 -0.33 11.72 23.73
CA TYR A 21 -1.57 12.40 24.16
C TYR A 21 -2.73 12.28 23.15
N ASN A 22 -2.55 11.43 22.13
CA ASN A 22 -3.54 11.12 21.10
C ASN A 22 -4.02 9.66 21.27
N GLY A 23 -5.34 9.47 21.33
CA GLY A 23 -5.94 8.15 21.49
C GLY A 23 -5.58 7.17 20.38
N GLY A 24 -5.34 7.63 19.15
CA GLY A 24 -4.89 6.79 18.04
C GLY A 24 -3.50 6.18 18.26
N LEU A 25 -2.55 6.97 18.74
CA LEU A 25 -1.19 6.49 19.08
C LEU A 25 -1.21 5.48 20.23
N TRP A 26 -2.11 5.66 21.20
CA TRP A 26 -2.22 4.75 22.34
C TRP A 26 -3.05 3.50 22.05
N ALA A 27 -4.20 3.62 21.38
CA ALA A 27 -5.13 2.51 21.18
C ALA A 27 -4.73 1.60 20.01
N ASN A 28 -4.01 2.11 19.01
CA ASN A 28 -3.60 1.30 17.86
C ASN A 28 -2.44 0.36 18.24
N ARG A 29 -2.78 -0.92 18.43
CA ARG A 29 -1.81 -1.97 18.80
C ARG A 29 -0.65 -2.09 17.80
N ARG A 30 -0.93 -1.95 16.50
CA ARG A 30 0.11 -2.04 15.46
C ARG A 30 1.08 -0.88 15.56
N VAL A 31 0.58 0.35 15.66
CA VAL A 31 1.42 1.55 15.78
C VAL A 31 2.34 1.45 17.00
N ARG A 32 1.80 1.10 18.18
CA ARG A 32 2.64 0.90 19.38
C ARG A 32 3.68 -0.19 19.21
N ARG A 33 3.35 -1.28 18.52
CA ARG A 33 4.29 -2.37 18.28
C ARG A 33 5.45 -1.93 17.38
N ILE A 34 5.15 -1.20 16.31
CA ILE A 34 6.18 -0.63 15.41
C ILE A 34 7.09 0.33 16.19
N LEU A 35 6.51 1.25 16.96
CA LEU A 35 7.27 2.17 17.82
C LEU A 35 8.19 1.43 18.80
N THR A 36 7.67 0.37 19.43
CA THR A 36 8.45 -0.46 20.37
C THR A 36 9.63 -1.13 19.69
N LEU A 37 9.42 -1.70 18.51
CA LEU A 37 10.48 -2.34 17.75
C LEU A 37 11.50 -1.32 17.20
N ALA A 38 11.08 -0.09 16.95
CA ALA A 38 11.96 1.04 16.61
C ALA A 38 12.65 1.69 17.83
N GLY A 39 12.61 1.06 19.00
CA GLY A 39 13.33 1.53 20.19
C GLY A 39 12.62 2.64 20.97
N TRP A 40 11.35 2.92 20.69
CA TRP A 40 10.52 3.86 21.45
C TRP A 40 9.70 3.13 22.51
N ALA A 41 9.49 3.76 23.66
CA ALA A 41 8.62 3.25 24.72
C ALA A 41 7.40 4.18 24.87
N PRO A 42 6.27 3.92 24.16
CA PRO A 42 5.06 4.71 24.30
C PRO A 42 4.52 4.68 25.74
N ARG A 43 4.29 5.86 26.34
CA ARG A 43 3.82 6.01 27.73
C ARG A 43 2.71 7.06 27.84
N LEU A 44 1.92 6.93 28.89
CA LEU A 44 1.03 7.98 29.38
C LEU A 44 1.70 8.68 30.58
N GLY A 45 1.25 9.89 30.90
CA GLY A 45 1.76 10.68 32.03
C GLY A 45 2.40 11.99 31.57
N LEU A 46 3.42 12.44 32.28
CA LEU A 46 4.17 13.66 31.97
C LEU A 46 5.64 13.33 31.68
N PRO A 47 6.25 13.92 30.63
CA PRO A 47 7.66 13.72 30.34
C PRO A 47 8.53 14.37 31.41
N ALA A 48 9.64 13.72 31.76
CA ALA A 48 10.75 14.28 32.52
C ALA A 48 11.83 14.83 31.57
N GLU A 49 12.91 15.36 32.13
CA GLU A 49 14.07 15.80 31.35
C GLU A 49 14.65 14.64 30.52
N GLY A 50 14.98 14.92 29.25
CA GLY A 50 15.46 13.91 28.28
C GLY A 50 14.37 13.06 27.62
N ASP A 51 13.11 13.17 28.05
CA ASP A 51 12.00 12.43 27.42
C ASP A 51 11.48 13.09 26.15
N CYS A 52 10.83 12.29 25.32
CA CYS A 52 10.20 12.74 24.09
C CYS A 52 8.66 12.73 24.23
N VAL A 53 8.00 13.60 23.47
CA VAL A 53 6.55 13.64 23.32
C VAL A 53 6.19 13.25 21.89
N GLY A 54 5.35 12.23 21.72
CA GLY A 54 4.88 11.75 20.44
C GLY A 54 3.53 12.34 20.06
N VAL A 55 3.41 12.84 18.83
CA VAL A 55 2.15 13.31 18.24
C VAL A 55 1.92 12.69 16.86
N TRP A 56 0.66 12.52 16.47
CA TRP A 56 0.33 12.07 15.12
C TRP A 56 0.27 13.30 14.21
N GLY A 57 1.33 13.50 13.41
CA GLY A 57 1.53 14.66 12.53
C GLY A 57 0.97 15.98 13.08
N HIS A 58 0.16 16.64 12.27
CA HIS A 58 -0.65 17.80 12.63
C HIS A 58 -2.14 17.46 12.80
N SER A 59 -2.45 16.29 13.37
CA SER A 59 -3.83 15.92 13.68
C SER A 59 -4.51 16.95 14.59
N SER A 60 -5.85 16.98 14.59
CA SER A 60 -6.64 17.91 15.42
C SER A 60 -6.43 17.79 16.93
N THR A 61 -5.72 16.75 17.39
CA THR A 61 -5.35 16.56 18.80
C THR A 61 -3.85 16.70 19.06
N ALA A 62 -3.03 16.93 18.02
CA ALA A 62 -1.58 17.10 18.13
C ALA A 62 -1.21 18.25 19.07
N TRP A 63 -2.00 19.34 19.09
CA TRP A 63 -1.82 20.49 19.96
C TRP A 63 -1.67 20.13 21.44
N ARG A 64 -2.29 19.03 21.90
CA ARG A 64 -2.18 18.55 23.28
C ARG A 64 -0.75 18.15 23.61
N GLY A 65 -0.13 17.35 22.74
CA GLY A 65 1.25 16.92 22.88
C GLY A 65 2.22 18.08 22.64
N GLU A 66 1.99 18.91 21.63
CA GLU A 66 2.81 20.10 21.35
C GLU A 66 2.87 21.05 22.56
N ARG A 67 1.72 21.30 23.20
CA ARG A 67 1.64 22.13 24.42
C ARG A 67 2.38 21.52 25.60
N ILE A 68 2.37 20.19 25.75
CA ILE A 68 3.12 19.52 26.82
C ILE A 68 4.62 19.55 26.53
N ALA A 69 5.02 19.28 25.29
CA ALA A 69 6.41 19.33 24.86
C ALA A 69 7.03 20.70 25.15
N ALA A 70 6.35 21.77 24.73
CA ALA A 70 6.78 23.15 24.98
C ALA A 70 6.91 23.47 26.48
N ARG A 71 5.94 23.08 27.31
CA ARG A 71 5.94 23.37 28.75
C ARG A 71 6.99 22.60 29.54
N ARG A 72 7.39 21.44 29.05
CA ARG A 72 8.32 20.54 29.74
C ARG A 72 9.72 20.57 29.12
N GLY A 73 9.92 21.35 28.04
CA GLY A 73 11.17 21.35 27.28
C GLY A 73 11.48 19.99 26.63
N ALA A 74 10.48 19.15 26.40
CA ALA A 74 10.65 17.81 25.85
C ALA A 74 10.76 17.86 24.31
N ARG A 75 11.60 16.98 23.72
CA ARG A 75 11.70 16.86 22.26
C ARG A 75 10.38 16.34 21.69
N LEU A 76 9.90 16.97 20.63
CA LEU A 76 8.68 16.57 19.94
C LEU A 76 9.00 15.60 18.79
N VAL A 77 8.27 14.51 18.70
CA VAL A 77 8.40 13.48 17.65
C VAL A 77 7.07 13.37 16.92
N ARG A 78 7.06 13.58 15.61
CA ARG A 78 5.87 13.46 14.76
C ARG A 78 5.84 12.10 14.09
N ILE A 79 4.72 11.42 14.24
CA ILE A 79 4.48 10.09 13.67
C ILE A 79 3.41 10.21 12.60
N GLU A 80 3.64 9.57 11.46
CA GLU A 80 2.67 9.45 10.37
C GLU A 80 2.68 8.04 9.78
N ASP A 81 1.64 7.74 9.00
CA ASP A 81 1.64 6.54 8.15
C ASP A 81 2.79 6.62 7.14
N ALA A 82 3.49 5.50 6.93
CA ALA A 82 4.46 5.38 5.84
C ALA A 82 3.79 5.48 4.45
N PHE A 83 4.61 5.75 3.43
CA PHE A 83 4.15 5.99 2.06
C PHE A 83 3.45 4.78 1.43
N LEU A 84 3.81 3.56 1.84
CA LEU A 84 3.01 2.35 1.66
C LEU A 84 2.31 2.03 2.97
N ARG A 85 0.99 1.84 2.92
CA ARG A 85 0.24 1.73 4.17
C ARG A 85 -0.42 0.38 4.34
N SER A 86 -1.31 0.00 3.43
CA SER A 86 -2.25 -1.12 3.67
C SER A 86 -3.04 -1.48 2.41
N LEU A 87 -3.98 -2.43 2.53
CA LEU A 87 -4.90 -2.77 1.45
C LEU A 87 -5.99 -1.68 1.33
N ARG A 88 -6.73 -1.41 2.40
CA ARG A 88 -7.72 -0.31 2.49
C ARG A 88 -7.17 0.89 3.25
N THR A 89 -7.96 1.97 3.30
CA THR A 89 -7.59 3.20 4.01
C THR A 89 -7.54 3.00 5.52
N GLY A 90 -6.84 3.90 6.23
CA GLY A 90 -6.79 3.85 7.70
C GLY A 90 -8.14 4.03 8.37
N ARG A 91 -9.00 4.85 7.78
CA ARG A 91 -10.37 5.06 8.22
C ARG A 91 -11.27 3.83 8.02
N ALA A 92 -10.90 2.91 7.13
CA ALA A 92 -11.52 1.60 6.99
C ALA A 92 -11.03 0.58 8.07
N GLY A 93 -10.22 1.02 9.04
CA GLY A 93 -9.79 0.19 10.17
C GLY A 93 -8.53 -0.64 9.90
N GLU A 94 -7.86 -0.47 8.77
CA GLU A 94 -6.66 -1.25 8.47
C GLU A 94 -5.41 -0.70 9.17
N PRO A 95 -4.60 -1.57 9.81
CA PRO A 95 -3.36 -1.17 10.44
C PRO A 95 -2.26 -0.87 9.41
N PRO A 96 -1.32 0.04 9.71
CA PRO A 96 -0.23 0.37 8.78
C PRO A 96 0.85 -0.73 8.73
N MET A 97 1.56 -0.79 7.60
CA MET A 97 2.75 -1.61 7.37
C MET A 97 4.07 -0.91 7.67
N GLY A 98 4.02 0.38 8.05
CA GLY A 98 5.18 1.15 8.45
C GLY A 98 4.80 2.51 8.98
N LEU A 99 5.75 3.19 9.62
CA LEU A 99 5.59 4.53 10.15
C LEU A 99 6.72 5.44 9.67
N LEU A 100 6.38 6.72 9.50
CA LEU A 100 7.37 7.80 9.45
C LEU A 100 7.49 8.34 10.87
N ILE A 101 8.70 8.34 11.42
CA ILE A 101 9.01 8.83 12.76
C ILE A 101 10.00 9.98 12.59
N ASP A 102 9.52 11.20 12.73
CA ASP A 102 10.27 12.43 12.46
C ASP A 102 10.55 13.18 13.77
N GLU A 103 11.81 13.42 14.08
CA GLU A 103 12.25 14.09 15.31
C GLU A 103 12.49 15.58 15.13
N THR A 104 12.55 16.08 13.89
CA THR A 104 12.86 17.48 13.58
C THR A 104 11.62 18.25 13.13
N GLY A 105 10.74 17.62 12.34
CA GLY A 105 9.60 18.26 11.73
C GLY A 105 8.53 17.26 11.32
N VAL A 106 8.02 17.41 10.10
CA VAL A 106 7.20 16.41 9.42
C VAL A 106 7.36 16.60 7.91
N HIS A 107 7.49 15.50 7.18
CA HIS A 107 7.79 15.50 5.75
C HIS A 107 6.92 16.45 4.88
N TYR A 108 5.63 16.64 5.18
CA TYR A 108 4.71 17.47 4.39
C TYR A 108 4.68 18.96 4.78
N ASP A 109 5.52 19.40 5.72
CA ASP A 109 5.61 20.80 6.17
C ASP A 109 6.95 21.43 5.72
N PRO A 110 7.01 22.05 4.52
CA PRO A 110 8.22 22.71 4.03
C PRO A 110 8.53 24.03 4.75
N SER A 111 7.74 24.48 5.73
CA SER A 111 8.08 25.72 6.47
C SER A 111 9.33 25.55 7.34
N ARG A 112 9.63 24.30 7.74
CA ARG A 112 10.78 23.91 8.58
C ARG A 112 11.45 22.65 8.03
N PRO A 113 12.70 22.37 8.44
CA PRO A 113 13.35 21.10 8.12
C PRO A 113 12.55 19.90 8.67
N SER A 114 12.64 18.79 7.96
CA SER A 114 12.22 17.46 8.42
C SER A 114 13.41 16.52 8.35
N ASP A 115 13.33 15.38 9.04
CA ASP A 115 14.36 14.34 8.95
C ASP A 115 14.48 13.82 7.50
N LEU A 116 13.37 13.69 6.78
CA LEU A 116 13.38 13.32 5.36
C LEU A 116 14.04 14.38 4.47
N GLU A 117 13.72 15.67 4.66
CA GLU A 117 14.35 16.76 3.89
C GLU A 117 15.86 16.79 4.13
N THR A 118 16.28 16.59 5.39
CA THR A 118 17.69 16.53 5.77
C THR A 118 18.38 15.33 5.13
N LEU A 119 17.76 14.15 5.18
CA LEU A 119 18.27 12.93 4.55
C LEU A 119 18.46 13.12 3.04
N LEU A 120 17.46 13.64 2.33
CA LEU A 120 17.54 13.88 0.89
C LEU A 120 18.59 14.95 0.53
N ALA A 121 18.74 15.98 1.36
CA ALA A 121 19.73 17.04 1.15
C ALA A 121 21.17 16.58 1.38
N THR A 122 21.42 15.73 2.39
CA THR A 122 22.77 15.51 2.94
C THR A 122 23.33 14.11 2.76
N HIS A 123 22.49 13.07 2.62
CA HIS A 123 22.98 11.71 2.44
C HIS A 123 23.59 11.53 1.04
N PRO A 124 24.73 10.83 0.86
CA PRO A 124 25.39 10.68 -0.44
C PRO A 124 24.47 10.14 -1.55
N LEU A 125 23.68 9.11 -1.26
CA LEU A 125 22.69 8.52 -2.19
C LEU A 125 23.31 8.15 -3.55
N ASP A 126 24.54 7.66 -3.57
CA ASP A 126 25.30 7.28 -4.76
C ASP A 126 25.89 5.86 -4.66
N GLU A 127 25.78 5.22 -3.49
CA GLU A 127 26.14 3.82 -3.28
C GLU A 127 25.42 2.91 -4.28
N THR A 128 26.20 2.17 -5.07
CA THR A 128 25.67 1.34 -6.17
C THR A 128 24.67 0.29 -5.67
N ALA A 129 24.94 -0.34 -4.52
CA ALA A 129 24.04 -1.32 -3.90
C ALA A 129 22.70 -0.70 -3.48
N LEU A 130 22.71 0.50 -2.88
CA LEU A 130 21.50 1.22 -2.49
C LEU A 130 20.66 1.62 -3.71
N ILE A 131 21.31 2.11 -4.77
CA ILE A 131 20.63 2.50 -6.00
C ILE A 131 20.07 1.29 -6.76
N ALA A 132 20.79 0.18 -6.81
CA ALA A 132 20.29 -1.07 -7.38
C ALA A 132 19.07 -1.58 -6.59
N ARG A 133 19.15 -1.56 -5.25
CA ARG A 133 18.04 -1.91 -4.36
C ARG A 133 16.82 -1.03 -4.60
N ALA A 134 17.00 0.29 -4.70
CA ALA A 134 15.92 1.24 -4.99
C ALA A 134 15.27 0.97 -6.36
N ARG A 135 16.06 0.74 -7.42
CA ARG A 135 15.53 0.39 -8.76
C ARG A 135 14.73 -0.92 -8.73
N GLY A 136 15.26 -1.95 -8.07
CA GLY A 136 14.55 -3.23 -7.91
C GLY A 136 13.24 -3.10 -7.13
N ALA A 137 13.21 -2.28 -6.08
CA ALA A 137 11.99 -2.02 -5.32
C ALA A 137 10.95 -1.20 -6.11
N ILE A 138 11.36 -0.21 -6.91
CA ILE A 138 10.47 0.50 -7.84
C ILE A 138 9.83 -0.49 -8.82
N ASP A 139 10.66 -1.33 -9.44
CA ASP A 139 10.22 -2.36 -10.40
C ASP A 139 9.27 -3.40 -9.77
N LEU A 140 9.51 -3.81 -8.52
CA LEU A 140 8.57 -4.63 -7.75
C LEU A 140 7.24 -3.92 -7.50
N MET A 141 7.26 -2.63 -7.14
CA MET A 141 6.03 -1.86 -6.97
C MET A 141 5.24 -1.75 -8.26
N THR A 142 5.90 -1.40 -9.37
CA THR A 142 5.24 -1.25 -10.67
C THR A 142 4.61 -2.57 -11.14
N ARG A 143 5.37 -3.68 -11.13
CA ARG A 143 4.81 -4.99 -11.54
C ARG A 143 3.74 -5.55 -10.61
N GLY A 144 3.88 -5.30 -9.30
CA GLY A 144 2.89 -5.71 -8.30
C GLY A 144 1.68 -4.77 -8.23
N HIS A 145 1.71 -3.67 -9.00
CA HIS A 145 0.76 -2.55 -8.94
C HIS A 145 0.62 -1.97 -7.52
N VAL A 146 1.68 -2.00 -6.71
CA VAL A 146 1.62 -1.60 -5.30
C VAL A 146 1.62 -0.07 -5.16
N SER A 147 0.66 0.47 -4.40
CA SER A 147 0.49 1.89 -4.07
C SER A 147 0.24 2.05 -2.56
N LYS A 148 -0.02 3.27 -2.07
CA LYS A 148 -0.34 3.53 -0.66
C LYS A 148 -1.51 2.66 -0.16
N TYR A 149 -2.54 2.52 -1.00
CA TYR A 149 -3.71 1.69 -0.79
C TYR A 149 -3.91 0.76 -1.99
N ASN A 150 -4.24 -0.50 -1.73
CA ASN A 150 -4.15 -1.57 -2.74
C ASN A 150 -5.49 -2.30 -3.01
N ALA A 151 -6.60 -1.78 -2.46
CA ALA A 151 -7.95 -2.32 -2.62
C ALA A 151 -8.63 -1.84 -3.92
N PHE A 152 -7.94 -1.95 -5.05
CA PHE A 152 -8.47 -1.64 -6.39
C PHE A 152 -8.65 -2.92 -7.22
N THR A 153 -9.44 -2.84 -8.29
CA THR A 153 -9.76 -3.99 -9.14
C THR A 153 -9.30 -3.75 -10.58
N ALA A 154 -8.74 -4.79 -11.21
CA ALA A 154 -8.29 -4.72 -12.61
C ALA A 154 -9.45 -4.60 -13.62
N GLU A 155 -10.65 -5.01 -13.21
CA GLU A 155 -11.89 -4.96 -14.01
C GLU A 155 -12.54 -3.58 -14.01
N ALA A 156 -12.11 -2.65 -13.13
CA ALA A 156 -12.69 -1.32 -13.12
C ALA A 156 -12.34 -0.59 -14.44
N PRO A 157 -13.32 -0.01 -15.16
CA PRO A 157 -13.06 0.63 -16.44
C PRO A 157 -12.15 1.83 -16.24
N LEU A 158 -11.04 1.84 -16.98
CA LEU A 158 -10.11 2.97 -17.01
C LEU A 158 -10.66 4.06 -17.95
N PRO A 159 -10.30 5.34 -17.72
CA PRO A 159 -10.55 6.38 -18.71
C PRO A 159 -9.81 6.08 -20.03
N GLU A 160 -10.40 6.48 -21.16
CA GLU A 160 -9.76 6.31 -22.47
C GLU A 160 -8.54 7.26 -22.60
N PRO A 161 -7.32 6.73 -22.79
CA PRO A 161 -6.14 7.55 -23.02
C PRO A 161 -6.14 8.14 -24.44
N PRO A 162 -5.48 9.29 -24.67
CA PRO A 162 -4.72 10.10 -23.70
C PRO A 162 -5.59 11.10 -22.92
N TYR A 163 -5.21 11.38 -21.67
CA TYR A 163 -5.85 12.43 -20.84
C TYR A 163 -4.84 13.15 -19.93
N VAL A 164 -5.25 14.31 -19.41
CA VAL A 164 -4.56 14.98 -18.30
C VAL A 164 -5.15 14.49 -16.98
N LEU A 165 -4.30 14.12 -16.03
CA LEU A 165 -4.72 13.64 -14.71
C LEU A 165 -4.59 14.74 -13.66
N VAL A 166 -5.71 15.10 -13.04
CA VAL A 166 -5.76 16.03 -11.90
C VAL A 166 -6.07 15.23 -10.63
N ILE A 167 -5.19 15.31 -9.63
CA ILE A 167 -5.29 14.51 -8.41
C ILE A 167 -6.01 15.31 -7.32
N ASP A 168 -7.18 14.82 -6.90
CA ASP A 168 -7.93 15.36 -5.77
C ASP A 168 -7.34 14.89 -4.43
N GLN A 169 -7.64 15.63 -3.35
CA GLN A 169 -7.28 15.27 -1.98
C GLN A 169 -8.49 15.47 -1.06
N THR A 170 -8.45 14.86 0.12
CA THR A 170 -9.47 15.09 1.15
C THR A 170 -9.35 16.50 1.74
N ARG A 171 -10.47 17.19 1.93
CA ARG A 171 -10.49 18.45 2.68
C ARG A 171 -9.98 18.24 4.11
N GLY A 172 -9.25 19.23 4.61
CA GLY A 172 -8.61 19.19 5.93
C GLY A 172 -7.43 18.22 6.02
N ASP A 173 -6.88 17.75 4.89
CA ASP A 173 -5.58 17.09 4.88
C ASP A 173 -4.50 18.07 5.35
N ALA A 174 -3.73 17.67 6.37
CA ALA A 174 -2.67 18.48 6.95
C ALA A 174 -1.58 18.85 5.91
N SER A 175 -1.34 17.99 4.93
CA SER A 175 -0.36 18.23 3.87
C SER A 175 -0.77 19.35 2.91
N ILE A 176 -2.04 19.76 2.88
CA ILE A 176 -2.51 20.90 2.09
C ILE A 176 -2.13 22.18 2.82
N VAL A 177 -2.62 22.35 4.05
CA VAL A 177 -2.41 23.55 4.86
C VAL A 177 -0.93 23.77 5.15
N HIS A 178 -0.23 22.75 5.64
CA HIS A 178 1.20 22.86 5.94
C HIS A 178 2.05 22.89 4.67
N GLY A 179 1.55 22.34 3.56
CA GLY A 179 2.13 22.51 2.23
C GLY A 179 1.98 23.92 1.65
N GLY A 180 1.36 24.86 2.37
CA GLY A 180 1.14 26.24 1.93
C GLY A 180 0.12 26.37 0.81
N ALA A 181 -0.87 25.46 0.77
CA ALA A 181 -1.97 25.47 -0.18
C ALA A 181 -3.31 25.53 0.56
N ASP A 182 -4.36 25.88 -0.17
CA ASP A 182 -5.72 25.96 0.33
C ASP A 182 -6.74 25.48 -0.73
N GLU A 183 -8.03 25.74 -0.50
CA GLU A 183 -9.08 25.37 -1.45
C GLU A 183 -9.01 26.14 -2.77
N ALA A 184 -8.52 27.39 -2.77
CA ALA A 184 -8.34 28.14 -4.01
C ALA A 184 -7.25 27.49 -4.88
N THR A 185 -6.19 26.98 -4.26
CA THR A 185 -5.12 26.27 -4.96
C THR A 185 -5.62 25.09 -5.82
N PHE A 186 -6.64 24.35 -5.37
CA PHE A 186 -7.23 23.27 -6.18
C PHE A 186 -7.97 23.80 -7.42
N ARG A 187 -8.67 24.93 -7.29
CA ARG A 187 -9.34 25.57 -8.43
C ARG A 187 -8.32 26.09 -9.44
N ASP A 188 -7.25 26.72 -8.96
CA ASP A 188 -6.16 27.21 -9.80
C ASP A 188 -5.45 26.06 -10.53
N MET A 189 -5.22 24.94 -9.84
CA MET A 189 -4.65 23.73 -10.44
C MET A 189 -5.51 23.15 -11.57
N LEU A 190 -6.84 23.08 -11.38
CA LEU A 190 -7.73 22.58 -12.44
C LEU A 190 -7.77 23.55 -13.63
N ALA A 191 -7.85 24.85 -13.36
CA ALA A 191 -7.82 25.89 -14.40
C ALA A 191 -6.51 25.85 -15.20
N ALA A 192 -5.37 25.68 -14.53
CA ALA A 192 -4.08 25.52 -15.19
C ALA A 192 -4.04 24.29 -16.10
N ALA A 193 -4.55 23.14 -15.64
CA ALA A 193 -4.65 21.94 -16.47
C ALA A 193 -5.53 22.15 -17.72
N GLU A 194 -6.62 22.92 -17.60
CA GLU A 194 -7.49 23.28 -18.74
C GLU A 194 -6.83 24.21 -19.75
N ILE A 195 -6.04 25.17 -19.27
CA ILE A 195 -5.35 26.19 -20.06
C ILE A 195 -4.12 25.60 -20.77
N GLU A 196 -3.31 24.84 -20.04
CA GLU A 196 -2.04 24.28 -20.53
C GLU A 196 -2.26 23.13 -21.52
N HIS A 197 -3.42 22.46 -21.46
CA HIS A 197 -3.79 21.35 -22.35
C HIS A 197 -5.13 21.59 -23.07
N PRO A 198 -5.20 22.56 -23.99
CA PRO A 198 -6.44 22.89 -24.69
C PRO A 198 -6.97 21.69 -25.50
N GLY A 199 -8.27 21.44 -25.42
CA GLY A 199 -8.94 20.36 -26.15
C GLY A 199 -8.73 18.94 -25.60
N MET A 200 -7.82 18.72 -24.65
CA MET A 200 -7.61 17.38 -24.07
C MET A 200 -8.67 17.04 -23.01
N PRO A 201 -9.06 15.75 -22.90
CA PRO A 201 -9.83 15.26 -21.77
C PRO A 201 -9.04 15.39 -20.46
N ILE A 202 -9.74 15.77 -19.39
CA ILE A 202 -9.19 15.89 -18.04
C ILE A 202 -9.92 14.88 -17.15
N VAL A 203 -9.12 14.08 -16.46
CA VAL A 203 -9.59 13.11 -15.47
C VAL A 203 -9.28 13.65 -14.08
N VAL A 204 -10.31 13.94 -13.30
CA VAL A 204 -10.16 14.31 -11.88
C VAL A 204 -10.27 13.04 -11.03
N LYS A 205 -9.13 12.56 -10.50
CA LYS A 205 -9.12 11.37 -9.66
C LYS A 205 -9.48 11.71 -8.22
N THR A 206 -10.67 11.29 -7.79
CA THR A 206 -11.15 11.46 -6.41
C THR A 206 -10.34 10.60 -5.44
N HIS A 207 -10.03 11.15 -4.26
CA HIS A 207 -9.33 10.43 -3.20
C HIS A 207 -10.14 9.22 -2.69
N PRO A 208 -9.53 8.06 -2.41
CA PRO A 208 -10.26 6.85 -1.99
C PRO A 208 -11.08 7.02 -0.71
N GLU A 209 -10.62 7.83 0.27
CA GLU A 209 -11.44 8.15 1.45
C GLU A 209 -12.70 8.96 1.11
N THR A 210 -12.64 9.81 0.08
CA THR A 210 -13.79 10.58 -0.39
C THR A 210 -14.77 9.69 -1.13
N ALA A 211 -14.27 8.82 -2.01
CA ALA A 211 -15.09 7.81 -2.67
C ALA A 211 -15.81 6.87 -1.67
N ALA A 212 -15.16 6.57 -0.53
CA ALA A 212 -15.74 5.77 0.55
C ALA A 212 -16.64 6.57 1.53
N GLY A 213 -16.85 7.87 1.29
CA GLY A 213 -17.71 8.72 2.14
C GLY A 213 -17.13 9.07 3.51
N HIS A 214 -15.83 8.87 3.74
CA HIS A 214 -15.21 9.19 5.03
C HIS A 214 -14.89 10.68 5.19
N ARG A 215 -14.49 11.36 4.12
CA ARG A 215 -14.16 12.80 4.11
C ARG A 215 -14.48 13.42 2.76
N PRO A 216 -15.02 14.65 2.70
CA PRO A 216 -15.24 15.34 1.43
C PRO A 216 -13.90 15.62 0.71
N GLY A 217 -13.93 15.62 -0.62
CA GLY A 217 -12.81 16.02 -1.48
C GLY A 217 -12.91 17.51 -1.85
N HIS A 218 -11.93 18.02 -2.59
CA HIS A 218 -11.97 19.40 -3.09
C HIS A 218 -12.85 19.55 -4.34
N PHE A 219 -12.96 18.49 -5.15
CA PHE A 219 -13.78 18.49 -6.37
C PHE A 219 -15.04 17.62 -6.22
N GLY A 220 -16.21 18.24 -6.31
CA GLY A 220 -17.50 17.57 -6.41
C GLY A 220 -18.01 17.42 -7.85
N PRO A 221 -19.28 17.03 -8.06
CA PRO A 221 -19.87 16.93 -9.39
C PRO A 221 -19.91 18.24 -10.19
N GLU A 222 -19.81 19.39 -9.51
CA GLU A 222 -19.86 20.72 -10.10
C GLU A 222 -18.70 21.03 -11.06
N VAL A 223 -17.59 20.28 -10.98
CA VAL A 223 -16.48 20.45 -11.94
C VAL A 223 -16.64 19.62 -13.20
N GLU A 224 -17.64 18.74 -13.29
CA GLU A 224 -17.82 17.90 -14.47
C GLU A 224 -18.29 18.73 -15.67
N SER A 225 -17.68 18.46 -16.82
CA SER A 225 -17.98 19.13 -18.09
C SER A 225 -17.73 18.15 -19.25
N PRO A 226 -18.03 18.49 -20.52
CA PRO A 226 -17.66 17.65 -21.65
C PRO A 226 -16.17 17.29 -21.71
N ARG A 227 -15.30 18.12 -21.11
CA ARG A 227 -13.85 17.89 -21.05
C ARG A 227 -13.37 17.31 -19.72
N VAL A 228 -14.05 17.61 -18.61
CA VAL A 228 -13.62 17.22 -17.26
C VAL A 228 -14.52 16.11 -16.74
N ARG A 229 -13.93 14.94 -16.47
CA ARG A 229 -14.64 13.80 -15.89
C ARG A 229 -14.03 13.41 -14.56
N ARG A 230 -14.87 13.24 -13.54
CA ARG A 230 -14.43 12.76 -12.24
C ARG A 230 -14.44 11.23 -12.18
N VAL A 231 -13.44 10.68 -11.51
CA VAL A 231 -13.28 9.23 -11.33
C VAL A 231 -13.24 8.89 -9.85
N THR A 232 -14.35 8.34 -9.37
CA THR A 232 -14.55 7.89 -7.99
C THR A 232 -14.28 6.39 -7.79
N ALA A 233 -14.23 5.62 -8.88
CA ALA A 233 -13.94 4.19 -8.82
C ALA A 233 -12.54 3.91 -8.20
N PRO A 234 -12.38 2.77 -7.50
CA PRO A 234 -11.09 2.33 -6.98
C PRO A 234 -10.24 1.76 -8.12
N LEU A 235 -9.68 2.65 -8.94
CA LEU A 235 -8.80 2.30 -10.05
C LEU A 235 -7.37 2.05 -9.57
N ASP A 236 -6.68 1.23 -10.34
CA ASP A 236 -5.24 1.01 -10.24
C ASP A 236 -4.46 2.30 -10.55
N PRO A 237 -3.71 2.86 -9.58
CA PRO A 237 -2.94 4.09 -9.79
C PRO A 237 -1.90 3.99 -10.90
N TRP A 238 -1.25 2.84 -11.08
CA TRP A 238 -0.21 2.69 -12.10
C TRP A 238 -0.81 2.75 -13.50
N ARG A 239 -1.91 2.04 -13.73
CA ARG A 239 -2.61 2.07 -15.04
C ARG A 239 -3.25 3.42 -15.32
N LEU A 240 -3.67 4.15 -14.28
CA LEU A 240 -4.15 5.52 -14.41
C LEU A 240 -3.02 6.48 -14.81
N LEU A 241 -1.83 6.31 -14.26
CA LEU A 241 -0.66 7.11 -14.62
C LEU A 241 -0.15 6.77 -16.02
N GLU A 242 -0.19 5.51 -16.45
CA GLU A 242 0.19 5.07 -17.80
C GLU A 242 -0.65 5.74 -18.90
N GLY A 243 -1.95 5.98 -18.64
CA GLY A 243 -2.84 6.62 -19.61
C GLY A 243 -2.77 8.15 -19.62
N ALA A 244 -2.10 8.76 -18.63
CA ALA A 244 -1.99 10.20 -18.50
C ALA A 244 -0.85 10.75 -19.37
N VAL A 245 -1.03 11.93 -19.96
CA VAL A 245 0.05 12.69 -20.63
C VAL A 245 0.70 13.73 -19.73
N ALA A 246 -0.03 14.18 -18.71
CA ALA A 246 0.41 15.14 -17.71
C ALA A 246 -0.32 14.87 -16.39
N VAL A 247 0.33 15.20 -15.28
CA VAL A 247 -0.19 14.94 -13.93
C VAL A 247 -0.09 16.22 -13.10
N TYR A 248 -1.22 16.64 -12.54
CA TYR A 248 -1.37 17.83 -11.71
C TYR A 248 -1.72 17.42 -10.28
N THR A 249 -1.03 18.01 -9.32
CA THR A 249 -1.29 17.75 -7.90
C THR A 249 -0.97 18.96 -7.03
N VAL A 250 -1.66 19.06 -5.89
CA VAL A 250 -1.31 20.02 -4.84
C VAL A 250 -0.19 19.44 -3.97
N SER A 251 -0.49 18.43 -3.15
CA SER A 251 0.50 17.81 -2.26
C SER A 251 0.29 16.30 -2.07
N SER A 252 -0.50 15.66 -2.94
CA SER A 252 -0.86 14.25 -2.82
C SER A 252 0.37 13.35 -2.91
N GLY A 253 0.40 12.28 -2.12
CA GLY A 253 1.42 11.22 -2.24
C GLY A 253 1.44 10.57 -3.63
N MET A 254 0.32 10.60 -4.37
CA MET A 254 0.25 10.08 -5.74
C MET A 254 1.10 10.90 -6.73
N GLY A 255 1.47 12.15 -6.42
CA GLY A 255 2.46 12.88 -7.22
C GLY A 255 3.86 12.26 -7.15
N PHE A 256 4.24 11.66 -6.01
CA PHE A 256 5.47 10.86 -5.93
C PHE A 256 5.34 9.58 -6.76
N GLU A 257 4.20 8.90 -6.72
CA GLU A 257 3.94 7.73 -7.56
C GLU A 257 4.01 8.08 -9.06
N ALA A 258 3.55 9.27 -9.45
CA ALA A 258 3.69 9.78 -10.82
C ALA A 258 5.17 9.92 -11.24
N ILE A 259 6.04 10.43 -10.36
CA ILE A 259 7.48 10.48 -10.60
C ILE A 259 8.04 9.07 -10.86
N LEU A 260 7.63 8.07 -10.06
CA LEU A 260 8.08 6.70 -10.25
C LEU A 260 7.61 6.12 -11.59
N ALA A 261 6.37 6.43 -12.00
CA ALA A 261 5.80 6.07 -13.29
C ALA A 261 6.44 6.81 -14.49
N GLY A 262 7.35 7.75 -14.24
CA GLY A 262 8.10 8.46 -15.28
C GLY A 262 7.55 9.84 -15.66
N HIS A 263 6.51 10.31 -14.96
CA HIS A 263 6.01 11.67 -15.10
C HIS A 263 6.91 12.70 -14.43
N ARG A 264 6.80 13.95 -14.88
CA ARG A 264 7.27 15.13 -14.17
C ARG A 264 6.05 15.96 -13.76
N PRO A 265 5.44 15.70 -12.59
CA PRO A 265 4.14 16.30 -12.25
C PRO A 265 4.26 17.81 -12.00
N ARG A 266 3.20 18.54 -12.36
CA ARG A 266 3.00 19.96 -12.05
C ARG A 266 2.45 20.08 -10.62
N VAL A 267 3.19 20.74 -9.74
CA VAL A 267 2.93 20.73 -8.29
C VAL A 267 2.57 22.12 -7.78
N PHE A 268 1.36 22.26 -7.23
CA PHE A 268 0.81 23.53 -6.75
C PHE A 268 1.01 23.76 -5.24
N GLY A 269 1.33 22.73 -4.48
CA GLY A 269 1.58 22.80 -3.04
C GLY A 269 3.04 22.54 -2.67
N GLY A 270 3.25 22.20 -1.40
CA GLY A 270 4.56 21.98 -0.81
C GLY A 270 4.88 20.54 -0.41
N PRO A 271 4.60 19.49 -1.21
CA PRO A 271 4.86 18.13 -0.81
C PRO A 271 6.37 17.85 -0.66
N TRP A 272 6.70 16.81 0.09
CA TRP A 272 8.09 16.41 0.40
C TRP A 272 8.95 16.10 -0.83
N TYR A 273 8.33 15.69 -1.95
CA TYR A 273 9.01 15.30 -3.18
C TYR A 273 9.23 16.46 -4.18
N ALA A 274 8.67 17.65 -3.89
CA ALA A 274 8.87 18.86 -4.71
C ALA A 274 10.22 19.53 -4.39
N GLY A 275 10.79 20.28 -5.35
CA GLY A 275 12.05 21.01 -5.18
C GLY A 275 13.33 20.21 -5.42
N TRP A 276 13.24 18.94 -5.84
CA TRP A 276 14.41 18.08 -6.09
C TRP A 276 14.73 17.89 -7.59
N GLY A 277 14.10 18.68 -8.46
CA GLY A 277 14.31 18.63 -9.92
C GLY A 277 13.54 17.52 -10.64
N LEU A 278 12.59 16.86 -9.98
CA LEU A 278 11.74 15.79 -10.53
C LEU A 278 10.29 16.23 -10.78
N THR A 279 10.00 17.51 -10.56
CA THR A 279 8.67 18.12 -10.63
C THR A 279 8.73 19.47 -11.36
N GLU A 280 7.57 20.01 -11.69
CA GLU A 280 7.37 21.39 -12.13
C GLU A 280 6.64 22.15 -11.04
N ASP A 281 7.42 22.79 -10.16
CA ASP A 281 6.93 23.39 -8.93
C ASP A 281 6.40 24.80 -9.15
N GLU A 282 5.20 25.09 -8.65
CA GLU A 282 4.64 26.45 -8.63
C GLU A 282 5.33 27.36 -7.61
N ARG A 283 5.91 26.75 -6.57
CA ARG A 283 6.61 27.46 -5.50
C ARG A 283 8.10 27.10 -5.46
N ALA A 284 8.91 28.05 -5.01
CA ALA A 284 10.32 27.82 -4.74
C ALA A 284 10.53 27.10 -3.39
N PHE A 285 11.60 26.32 -3.31
CA PHE A 285 12.04 25.63 -2.08
C PHE A 285 13.51 25.96 -1.79
N PRO A 286 13.81 27.08 -1.11
CA PRO A 286 15.18 27.55 -0.91
C PRO A 286 16.13 26.55 -0.23
N ARG A 287 15.61 25.66 0.63
CA ARG A 287 16.40 24.60 1.30
C ARG A 287 16.60 23.34 0.46
N ARG A 288 15.90 23.21 -0.68
CA ARG A 288 15.98 22.06 -1.59
C ARG A 288 16.68 22.49 -2.87
N GLY A 289 18.01 22.50 -2.84
CA GLY A 289 18.86 22.90 -3.98
C GLY A 289 19.44 21.72 -4.76
N ARG A 290 19.32 20.50 -4.24
CA ARG A 290 19.90 19.30 -4.83
C ARG A 290 19.00 18.72 -5.91
N ARG A 291 19.57 18.35 -7.06
CA ARG A 291 18.88 17.56 -8.08
C ARG A 291 19.03 16.07 -7.78
N LEU A 292 17.91 15.36 -7.65
CA LEU A 292 17.87 13.93 -7.40
C LEU A 292 17.35 13.17 -8.63
N THR A 293 17.84 11.95 -8.80
CA THR A 293 17.21 10.98 -9.72
C THR A 293 16.04 10.26 -9.03
N ARG A 294 15.16 9.64 -9.83
CA ARG A 294 14.05 8.80 -9.32
C ARG A 294 14.51 7.73 -8.33
N ALA A 295 15.63 7.07 -8.60
CA ALA A 295 16.18 6.06 -7.71
C ALA A 295 16.71 6.66 -6.39
N GLN A 296 17.30 7.85 -6.44
CA GLN A 296 17.83 8.52 -5.24
C GLN A 296 16.73 8.99 -4.30
N ILE A 297 15.71 9.66 -4.83
CA ILE A 297 14.58 10.10 -4.00
C ILE A 297 13.83 8.90 -3.41
N PHE A 298 13.70 7.80 -4.17
CA PHE A 298 13.14 6.55 -3.66
C PHE A 298 14.02 5.94 -2.56
N ALA A 299 15.34 5.89 -2.74
CA ALA A 299 16.26 5.39 -1.72
C ALA A 299 16.09 6.15 -0.39
N GLY A 300 16.06 7.49 -0.43
CA GLY A 300 15.82 8.28 0.77
C GLY A 300 14.43 8.04 1.37
N ALA A 301 13.38 8.20 0.56
CA ALA A 301 12.00 8.23 1.08
C ALA A 301 11.39 6.87 1.38
N MET A 302 11.85 5.79 0.74
CA MET A 302 11.25 4.46 0.84
C MET A 302 12.19 3.45 1.48
N VAL A 303 13.49 3.55 1.27
CA VAL A 303 14.45 2.56 1.78
C VAL A 303 15.01 2.96 3.15
N LEU A 304 15.39 4.23 3.31
CA LEU A 304 16.13 4.71 4.48
C LEU A 304 15.25 5.37 5.54
N TYR A 305 14.28 6.19 5.12
CA TYR A 305 13.50 7.02 6.05
C TYR A 305 12.41 6.27 6.85
N PRO A 306 11.57 5.41 6.23
CA PRO A 306 10.46 4.80 6.96
C PRO A 306 10.90 3.64 7.86
N THR A 307 10.21 3.48 8.98
CA THR A 307 10.26 2.26 9.79
C THR A 307 9.22 1.26 9.26
N TRP A 308 9.66 0.27 8.50
CA TRP A 308 8.80 -0.79 7.96
C TRP A 308 8.60 -1.94 8.94
N TYR A 309 7.45 -2.61 8.85
CA TYR A 309 7.06 -3.68 9.75
C TYR A 309 6.41 -4.85 9.04
N ASP A 310 6.85 -6.05 9.41
CA ASP A 310 6.31 -7.31 8.95
C ASP A 310 5.31 -7.89 9.97
N PRO A 311 3.98 -7.85 9.68
CA PRO A 311 2.97 -8.49 10.51
C PRO A 311 3.13 -10.00 10.74
N ALA A 312 3.75 -10.71 9.81
CA ALA A 312 3.84 -12.18 9.85
C ALA A 312 4.91 -12.62 10.85
N HIS A 313 6.03 -11.89 10.91
CA HIS A 313 7.16 -12.20 11.79
C HIS A 313 7.24 -11.31 13.04
N ASP A 314 6.37 -10.30 13.13
CA ASP A 314 6.37 -9.31 14.22
C ASP A 314 7.74 -8.64 14.42
N ALA A 315 8.36 -8.24 13.31
CA ALA A 315 9.70 -7.67 13.25
C ALA A 315 9.75 -6.45 12.32
N LEU A 316 10.76 -5.60 12.50
CA LEU A 316 11.08 -4.59 11.49
C LEU A 316 11.62 -5.28 10.24
N CYS A 317 11.35 -4.70 9.07
CA CYS A 317 11.75 -5.28 7.79
C CYS A 317 12.20 -4.20 6.79
N GLY A 318 12.54 -4.62 5.58
CA GLY A 318 12.79 -3.72 4.45
C GLY A 318 11.52 -3.45 3.63
N VAL A 319 11.57 -2.41 2.80
CA VAL A 319 10.45 -2.03 1.91
C VAL A 319 10.06 -3.16 0.95
N GLU A 320 11.02 -3.98 0.51
CA GLU A 320 10.79 -5.11 -0.40
C GLU A 320 9.84 -6.17 0.20
N GLN A 321 9.97 -6.41 1.51
CA GLN A 321 9.10 -7.32 2.24
C GLN A 321 7.67 -6.74 2.29
N VAL A 322 7.54 -5.44 2.60
CA VAL A 322 6.24 -4.74 2.61
C VAL A 322 5.57 -4.77 1.24
N ILE A 323 6.32 -4.51 0.16
CA ILE A 323 5.81 -4.57 -1.22
C ILE A 323 5.28 -5.97 -1.53
N THR A 324 6.08 -7.01 -1.25
CA THR A 324 5.70 -8.41 -1.50
C THR A 324 4.44 -8.80 -0.70
N MET A 325 4.35 -8.36 0.56
CA MET A 325 3.18 -8.62 1.40
C MET A 325 1.92 -7.89 0.90
N LEU A 326 2.06 -6.63 0.47
CA LEU A 326 0.94 -5.88 -0.10
C LEU A 326 0.48 -6.47 -1.44
N GLU A 327 1.41 -6.88 -2.30
CA GLU A 327 1.12 -7.59 -3.55
C GLU A 327 0.30 -8.86 -3.26
N ALA A 328 0.77 -9.71 -2.34
CA ALA A 328 0.09 -10.95 -1.97
C ALA A 328 -1.31 -10.69 -1.40
N ARG A 329 -1.45 -9.69 -0.51
CA ARG A 329 -2.75 -9.29 0.06
C ARG A 329 -3.70 -8.70 -0.98
N ALA A 330 -3.20 -7.89 -1.90
CA ALA A 330 -3.98 -7.30 -2.97
C ALA A 330 -4.46 -8.37 -3.96
N ARG A 331 -3.61 -9.36 -4.27
CA ARG A 331 -4.00 -10.53 -5.05
C ARG A 331 -5.12 -11.32 -4.36
N ALA A 332 -4.95 -11.68 -3.09
CA ALA A 332 -5.97 -12.41 -2.33
C ALA A 332 -7.30 -11.62 -2.29
N PHE A 333 -7.26 -10.32 -2.02
CA PHE A 333 -8.42 -9.44 -2.09
C PHE A 333 -9.13 -9.51 -3.45
N ARG A 334 -8.39 -9.37 -4.56
CA ARG A 334 -8.96 -9.39 -5.91
C ARG A 334 -9.61 -10.74 -6.25
N GLU A 335 -9.00 -11.84 -5.82
CA GLU A 335 -9.50 -13.20 -6.05
C GLU A 335 -10.74 -13.52 -5.18
N ASP A 336 -10.77 -13.04 -3.93
CA ASP A 336 -11.76 -13.39 -2.93
C ASP A 336 -12.98 -12.45 -2.88
N ARG A 337 -12.86 -11.22 -3.39
CA ARG A 337 -13.92 -10.19 -3.28
C ARG A 337 -15.29 -10.61 -3.84
N VAL A 338 -15.30 -11.44 -4.89
CA VAL A 338 -16.55 -11.95 -5.49
C VAL A 338 -17.14 -13.10 -4.66
N GLY A 339 -16.32 -13.76 -3.86
CA GLY A 339 -16.64 -14.90 -3.01
C GLY A 339 -16.75 -16.21 -3.77
N TYR A 340 -16.88 -17.29 -2.99
CA TYR A 340 -16.89 -18.66 -3.51
C TYR A 340 -18.15 -19.44 -3.15
N VAL A 341 -18.53 -20.39 -4.02
CA VAL A 341 -19.40 -21.51 -3.72
C VAL A 341 -18.57 -22.79 -3.84
N ALA A 342 -18.36 -23.48 -2.73
CA ALA A 342 -17.49 -24.65 -2.64
C ALA A 342 -18.28 -25.95 -2.52
N ALA A 343 -17.92 -26.94 -3.35
CA ALA A 343 -18.50 -28.29 -3.40
C ALA A 343 -17.46 -29.39 -3.18
N GLY A 344 -17.88 -30.59 -2.80
CA GLY A 344 -16.97 -31.71 -2.53
C GLY A 344 -16.13 -31.50 -1.25
N MET A 345 -16.55 -30.59 -0.36
CA MET A 345 -15.78 -30.22 0.82
C MET A 345 -16.20 -31.02 2.04
N ARG A 346 -15.29 -31.89 2.54
CA ARG A 346 -15.46 -32.55 3.84
C ARG A 346 -15.76 -31.51 4.93
N LEU A 347 -16.70 -31.82 5.83
CA LEU A 347 -17.22 -30.88 6.83
C LEU A 347 -16.11 -30.21 7.65
N TRP A 348 -15.09 -30.98 8.07
CA TRP A 348 -13.96 -30.48 8.85
C TRP A 348 -13.07 -29.49 8.08
N LYS A 349 -12.98 -29.59 6.74
CA LYS A 349 -12.22 -28.66 5.89
C LYS A 349 -12.92 -27.32 5.69
N ARG A 350 -14.23 -27.23 5.94
CA ARG A 350 -15.03 -26.02 5.66
C ARG A 350 -14.59 -24.80 6.48
N ARG A 351 -14.28 -24.98 7.76
CA ARG A 351 -13.82 -23.88 8.63
C ARG A 351 -12.42 -23.37 8.22
N PRO A 352 -11.40 -24.23 8.03
CA PRO A 352 -10.13 -23.79 7.46
C PRO A 352 -10.27 -23.10 6.11
N LEU A 353 -11.03 -23.67 5.17
CA LEU A 353 -11.26 -23.05 3.85
C LEU A 353 -11.90 -21.66 3.96
N ALA A 354 -12.90 -21.51 4.83
CA ALA A 354 -13.52 -20.22 5.09
C ALA A 354 -12.54 -19.19 5.69
N ALA A 355 -11.50 -19.62 6.41
CA ALA A 355 -10.45 -18.74 6.89
C ALA A 355 -9.47 -18.31 5.78
N PHE A 356 -9.19 -19.20 4.80
CA PHE A 356 -8.35 -18.88 3.64
C PHE A 356 -9.05 -17.94 2.65
N PHE A 357 -10.30 -18.25 2.27
CA PHE A 357 -10.99 -17.64 1.12
C PHE A 357 -12.22 -16.80 1.48
N GLY A 358 -12.58 -16.75 2.76
CA GLY A 358 -13.80 -16.10 3.24
C GLY A 358 -13.61 -14.71 3.84
N SER A 359 -12.40 -14.13 3.72
CA SER A 359 -12.02 -12.85 4.34
C SER A 359 -12.82 -11.67 3.79
N GLU A 360 -13.08 -11.67 2.48
CA GLU A 360 -13.80 -10.61 1.78
C GLU A 360 -15.31 -10.86 1.71
N ARG A 361 -15.68 -12.10 1.34
CA ARG A 361 -17.06 -12.53 1.24
C ARG A 361 -17.18 -13.95 1.74
N ARG A 362 -17.99 -14.14 2.79
CA ARG A 362 -18.22 -15.46 3.42
C ARG A 362 -18.49 -16.54 2.37
N MET A 363 -17.73 -17.64 2.38
CA MET A 363 -17.94 -18.78 1.48
C MET A 363 -19.31 -19.45 1.68
N LEU A 364 -19.87 -19.97 0.59
CA LEU A 364 -21.03 -20.86 0.62
C LEU A 364 -20.59 -22.30 0.34
N PHE A 365 -21.18 -23.26 1.04
CA PHE A 365 -20.94 -24.69 0.80
C PHE A 365 -22.23 -25.34 0.28
N ARG A 366 -22.15 -26.00 -0.87
CA ARG A 366 -23.25 -26.69 -1.54
C ARG A 366 -22.68 -27.94 -2.21
N GLU A 367 -23.49 -28.97 -2.35
CA GLU A 367 -23.06 -30.20 -3.04
C GLU A 367 -23.74 -30.31 -4.41
N GLY A 368 -23.05 -30.97 -5.33
CA GLY A 368 -23.53 -31.30 -6.67
C GLY A 368 -24.07 -30.13 -7.50
N PRO A 369 -25.08 -30.36 -8.37
CA PRO A 369 -25.63 -29.34 -9.27
C PRO A 369 -26.17 -28.09 -8.56
N ALA A 370 -26.53 -28.20 -7.27
CA ALA A 370 -26.96 -27.05 -6.48
C ALA A 370 -25.82 -26.03 -6.30
N ALA A 371 -24.56 -26.46 -6.24
CA ALA A 371 -23.41 -25.56 -6.17
C ALA A 371 -23.31 -24.69 -7.42
N VAL A 372 -23.45 -25.28 -8.61
CA VAL A 372 -23.45 -24.58 -9.90
C VAL A 372 -24.58 -23.55 -9.97
N LYS A 373 -25.81 -23.96 -9.59
CA LYS A 373 -26.97 -23.07 -9.58
C LYS A 373 -26.76 -21.86 -8.66
N VAL A 374 -26.22 -22.07 -7.45
CA VAL A 374 -25.96 -20.98 -6.51
C VAL A 374 -24.81 -20.09 -6.97
N ALA A 375 -23.74 -20.66 -7.55
CA ALA A 375 -22.62 -19.89 -8.09
C ALA A 375 -23.12 -18.88 -9.13
N ARG A 376 -23.84 -19.37 -10.15
CA ARG A 376 -24.47 -18.53 -11.19
C ARG A 376 -25.40 -17.48 -10.61
N ALA A 377 -26.33 -17.89 -9.74
CA ALA A 377 -27.33 -16.98 -9.17
C ALA A 377 -26.72 -15.86 -8.30
N THR A 378 -25.51 -16.07 -7.75
CA THR A 378 -24.88 -15.11 -6.82
C THR A 378 -23.65 -14.40 -7.42
N GLY A 379 -23.26 -14.75 -8.65
CA GLY A 379 -22.04 -14.27 -9.31
C GLY A 379 -20.76 -14.68 -8.58
N ARG A 380 -20.80 -15.76 -7.78
CA ARG A 380 -19.65 -16.26 -7.01
C ARG A 380 -18.89 -17.30 -7.81
N ARG A 381 -17.58 -17.37 -7.60
CA ARG A 381 -16.72 -18.36 -8.27
C ARG A 381 -17.06 -19.77 -7.76
N LEU A 382 -17.26 -20.70 -8.69
CA LEU A 382 -17.46 -22.11 -8.37
C LEU A 382 -16.11 -22.76 -8.03
N MET A 383 -16.04 -23.39 -6.86
CA MET A 383 -14.87 -24.10 -6.36
C MET A 383 -15.25 -25.55 -6.02
N VAL A 384 -14.38 -26.50 -6.32
CA VAL A 384 -14.58 -27.91 -5.99
C VAL A 384 -13.29 -28.54 -5.47
N TRP A 385 -13.41 -29.44 -4.50
CA TRP A 385 -12.27 -30.26 -4.10
C TRP A 385 -11.82 -31.11 -5.28
N ALA A 386 -10.53 -31.09 -5.59
CA ALA A 386 -10.00 -31.84 -6.72
C ALA A 386 -10.34 -33.34 -6.62
N GLY A 387 -10.73 -33.97 -7.73
CA GLY A 387 -11.24 -35.33 -7.80
C GLY A 387 -12.75 -35.46 -7.55
N HIS A 388 -13.48 -34.38 -7.22
CA HIS A 388 -14.93 -34.39 -7.02
C HIS A 388 -15.69 -33.61 -8.09
N GLU A 389 -15.06 -33.27 -9.21
CA GLU A 389 -15.65 -32.51 -10.32
C GLU A 389 -16.91 -33.17 -10.88
N ALA A 390 -16.88 -34.51 -11.04
CA ALA A 390 -18.02 -35.27 -11.56
C ALA A 390 -19.31 -35.09 -10.73
N SER A 391 -19.18 -34.76 -9.45
CA SER A 391 -20.34 -34.51 -8.58
C SER A 391 -21.15 -33.29 -9.00
N LEU A 392 -20.51 -32.31 -9.65
CA LEU A 392 -21.14 -31.04 -10.04
C LEU A 392 -22.19 -31.22 -11.15
N GLY A 393 -22.13 -32.33 -11.89
CA GLY A 393 -22.93 -32.53 -13.10
C GLY A 393 -22.47 -31.59 -14.23
N ASP A 394 -23.41 -31.18 -15.08
CA ASP A 394 -23.13 -30.22 -16.15
C ASP A 394 -22.92 -28.80 -15.58
N THR A 395 -21.69 -28.30 -15.70
CA THR A 395 -21.32 -26.95 -15.28
C THR A 395 -21.56 -25.90 -16.37
N GLY A 396 -21.96 -26.31 -17.58
CA GLY A 396 -22.06 -25.44 -18.76
C GLY A 396 -20.80 -24.60 -18.96
N ALA A 397 -20.97 -23.31 -19.19
CA ALA A 397 -19.87 -22.36 -19.33
C ALA A 397 -19.28 -21.84 -18.00
N GLU A 398 -19.74 -22.33 -16.84
CA GLU A 398 -19.27 -21.84 -15.54
C GLU A 398 -17.82 -22.30 -15.29
N PRO A 399 -16.85 -21.40 -15.10
CA PRO A 399 -15.48 -21.79 -14.77
C PRO A 399 -15.41 -22.47 -13.40
N VAL A 400 -14.73 -23.62 -13.35
CA VAL A 400 -14.56 -24.41 -12.12
C VAL A 400 -13.14 -24.28 -11.60
N LEU A 401 -13.00 -23.80 -10.36
CA LEU A 401 -11.72 -23.78 -9.66
C LEU A 401 -11.52 -25.07 -8.87
N ARG A 402 -10.36 -25.69 -9.02
CA ARG A 402 -9.97 -26.90 -8.28
C ARG A 402 -9.14 -26.50 -7.08
N VAL A 403 -9.55 -26.96 -5.90
CA VAL A 403 -8.78 -26.77 -4.66
C VAL A 403 -8.24 -28.10 -4.16
N GLU A 404 -7.00 -28.08 -3.70
CA GLU A 404 -6.31 -29.22 -3.11
C GLU A 404 -5.37 -28.74 -1.99
N ASP A 405 -4.92 -29.67 -1.15
CA ASP A 405 -3.82 -29.37 -0.22
C ASP A 405 -2.55 -28.94 -0.97
N GLY A 406 -1.92 -27.86 -0.51
CA GLY A 406 -0.74 -27.29 -1.15
C GLY A 406 0.58 -28.00 -0.82
N PHE A 407 1.66 -27.52 -1.43
CA PHE A 407 3.00 -28.11 -1.26
C PHE A 407 3.61 -27.86 0.13
N LEU A 408 3.25 -26.75 0.78
CA LEU A 408 3.62 -26.50 2.18
C LEU A 408 2.61 -27.20 3.09
N ARG A 409 3.04 -28.28 3.75
CA ARG A 409 2.19 -29.16 4.56
C ARG A 409 2.32 -28.83 6.05
N SER A 410 1.22 -29.00 6.78
CA SER A 410 1.24 -28.98 8.25
C SER A 410 1.94 -30.23 8.79
N ARG A 411 2.46 -30.15 10.03
CA ARG A 411 3.00 -31.32 10.74
C ARG A 411 1.85 -32.17 11.27
N GLY A 412 1.37 -33.10 10.45
CA GLY A 412 0.27 -34.00 10.78
C GLY A 412 -0.40 -34.56 9.52
N LEU A 413 -1.20 -35.63 9.67
CA LEU A 413 -1.98 -36.20 8.58
C LEU A 413 -3.39 -35.60 8.55
N GLY A 414 -4.00 -35.51 7.37
CA GLY A 414 -5.42 -35.15 7.24
C GLY A 414 -6.37 -36.10 7.97
N ALA A 415 -5.94 -37.33 8.24
CA ALA A 415 -6.65 -38.29 9.10
C ALA A 415 -6.77 -37.81 10.57
N ALA A 416 -5.82 -37.01 11.04
CA ALA A 416 -5.84 -36.37 12.35
C ALA A 416 -6.56 -35.01 12.33
N LEU A 417 -7.30 -34.70 11.26
CA LEU A 417 -8.02 -33.43 11.06
C LEU A 417 -7.14 -32.18 11.21
N THR A 418 -5.85 -32.31 10.91
CA THR A 418 -4.91 -31.19 10.94
C THR A 418 -5.26 -30.19 9.84
N PRO A 419 -5.47 -28.89 10.18
CA PRO A 419 -5.75 -27.88 9.17
C PRO A 419 -4.64 -27.77 8.11
N PRO A 420 -4.99 -27.46 6.85
CA PRO A 420 -4.00 -27.22 5.82
C PRO A 420 -3.19 -25.95 6.13
N LEU A 421 -1.87 -26.01 5.90
CA LEU A 421 -0.98 -24.86 6.00
C LEU A 421 -0.96 -24.04 4.71
N SER A 422 -1.11 -24.70 3.57
CA SER A 422 -1.27 -24.09 2.26
C SER A 422 -2.29 -24.85 1.42
N LEU A 423 -2.85 -24.16 0.44
CA LEU A 423 -3.82 -24.70 -0.51
C LEU A 423 -3.40 -24.31 -1.92
N VAL A 424 -3.61 -25.20 -2.87
CA VAL A 424 -3.54 -24.89 -4.31
C VAL A 424 -4.95 -24.57 -4.76
N LEU A 425 -5.10 -23.50 -5.55
CA LEU A 425 -6.33 -23.13 -6.23
C LEU A 425 -5.99 -22.96 -7.72
N ASP A 426 -6.53 -23.84 -8.57
CA ASP A 426 -6.18 -23.93 -9.99
C ASP A 426 -7.42 -23.72 -10.88
N ASP A 427 -7.30 -22.83 -11.86
CA ASP A 427 -8.34 -22.48 -12.84
C ASP A 427 -8.23 -23.28 -14.15
N LEU A 428 -7.17 -24.06 -14.35
CA LEU A 428 -6.96 -24.90 -15.53
C LEU A 428 -7.21 -26.38 -15.21
N GLY A 429 -6.42 -26.91 -14.28
CA GLY A 429 -6.31 -28.35 -14.01
C GLY A 429 -5.41 -28.61 -12.82
N ILE A 430 -5.71 -29.63 -12.01
CA ILE A 430 -4.92 -29.87 -10.81
C ILE A 430 -3.58 -30.52 -11.16
N TYR A 431 -2.50 -30.09 -10.53
CA TYR A 431 -1.10 -30.41 -10.90
C TYR A 431 -0.72 -31.90 -10.94
N TYR A 432 -1.50 -32.79 -10.33
CA TYR A 432 -1.24 -34.23 -10.35
C TYR A 432 -2.05 -34.97 -11.43
N ASP A 433 -2.98 -34.29 -12.12
CA ASP A 433 -3.74 -34.85 -13.23
C ASP A 433 -3.02 -34.55 -14.55
N PRO A 434 -2.32 -35.53 -15.16
CA PRO A 434 -1.55 -35.32 -16.38
C PRO A 434 -2.42 -35.21 -17.64
N THR A 435 -3.75 -35.35 -17.54
CA THR A 435 -4.65 -35.35 -18.70
C THR A 435 -4.99 -33.93 -19.19
N ARG A 436 -4.58 -32.90 -18.45
CA ARG A 436 -4.85 -31.49 -18.74
C ARG A 436 -3.73 -30.61 -18.20
N GLU A 437 -3.52 -29.46 -18.82
CA GLU A 437 -2.57 -28.47 -18.32
C GLU A 437 -3.04 -27.90 -16.97
N SER A 438 -2.08 -27.74 -16.05
CA SER A 438 -2.24 -27.08 -14.75
C SER A 438 -1.65 -25.67 -14.75
N ARG A 439 -2.10 -24.81 -13.83
CA ARG A 439 -1.49 -23.49 -13.62
C ARG A 439 -0.02 -23.64 -13.21
N LEU A 440 0.32 -24.67 -12.44
CA LEU A 440 1.71 -24.93 -12.04
C LEU A 440 2.62 -25.13 -13.25
N GLU A 441 2.22 -25.96 -14.22
CA GLU A 441 2.99 -26.17 -15.46
C GLU A 441 3.17 -24.87 -16.24
N ARG A 442 2.11 -24.05 -16.33
CA ARG A 442 2.18 -22.74 -16.98
C ARG A 442 3.14 -21.79 -16.29
N LEU A 443 3.16 -21.78 -14.95
CA LEU A 443 4.10 -20.99 -14.16
C LEU A 443 5.55 -21.46 -14.34
N ILE A 444 5.77 -22.78 -14.38
CA ILE A 444 7.10 -23.37 -14.65
C ILE A 444 7.58 -23.00 -16.06
N ALA A 445 6.73 -23.16 -17.07
CA ALA A 445 7.06 -22.80 -18.46
C ALA A 445 7.36 -21.29 -18.60
N ALA A 446 6.64 -20.43 -17.87
CA ALA A 446 6.87 -19.00 -17.86
C ALA A 446 8.15 -18.58 -17.10
N SER A 447 8.72 -19.46 -16.25
CA SER A 447 9.82 -19.13 -15.35
C SER A 447 11.10 -18.65 -16.07
N VAL A 448 11.32 -19.10 -17.32
CA VAL A 448 12.47 -18.70 -18.13
C VAL A 448 12.49 -17.20 -18.46
N ARG A 449 11.32 -16.53 -18.40
CA ARG A 449 11.17 -15.09 -18.62
C ARG A 449 11.05 -14.29 -17.31
N LEU A 450 11.34 -14.89 -16.16
CA LEU A 450 11.30 -14.15 -14.90
C LEU A 450 12.30 -12.99 -14.93
N PRO A 451 11.89 -11.78 -14.54
CA PRO A 451 12.79 -10.64 -14.46
C PRO A 451 13.81 -10.84 -13.34
N GLU A 452 14.94 -10.13 -13.43
CA GLU A 452 16.05 -10.23 -12.48
C GLU A 452 15.60 -10.06 -11.02
N GLY A 453 14.74 -9.09 -10.72
CA GLY A 453 14.20 -8.89 -9.38
C GLY A 453 13.39 -10.07 -8.84
N ALA A 454 12.67 -10.80 -9.70
CA ALA A 454 11.93 -12.01 -9.31
C ALA A 454 12.87 -13.19 -9.07
N ARG A 455 13.95 -13.31 -9.87
CA ARG A 455 15.01 -14.31 -9.67
C ARG A 455 15.77 -14.07 -8.37
N ALA A 456 16.21 -12.84 -8.13
CA ALA A 456 16.88 -12.43 -6.91
C ALA A 456 16.01 -12.62 -5.66
N ARG A 457 14.68 -12.53 -5.77
CA ARG A 457 13.77 -12.89 -4.67
C ARG A 457 13.80 -14.38 -4.35
N ALA A 458 13.91 -15.25 -5.35
CA ALA A 458 13.92 -16.70 -5.14
C ALA A 458 15.22 -17.23 -4.52
N GLU A 459 16.32 -16.47 -4.63
CA GLU A 459 17.62 -16.80 -4.04
C GLU A 459 17.74 -16.42 -2.55
N ARG A 460 16.79 -15.65 -2.02
CA ARG A 460 16.70 -15.22 -0.61
C ARG A 460 15.67 -16.06 0.13
#